data_AF-A0A7Y8J3W1-F1
#
_entry.id   AF-A0A7Y8J3W1-F1
#
_cell.length_a   1.000
_cell.length_b   1.000
_cell.length_c   1.000
_cell.angle_alpha   90.00
_cell.angle_beta   90.00
_cell.angle_gamma   90.00
#
_symmetry.space_group_name_H-M   'P 1'
#
loop_
_entity.id
_entity.type
_entity.pdbx_description
1 polymer ?
#
loop_
_entity_poly.entity_id
_entity_poly.type
_entity_poly.pdbx_seq_one_letter_code
_entity_poly.pdbx_strand_id
1 'polypeptide(L)'
;MNKTFHKIYVGLFLVVGVSVTVLLAINGFTYYSTPLEERFFNPEHELLKPSGALGHGFGIIGTLMMIVGVGVYMIRKRFRKFFNIG
;
A
#
# COMPACT_ATOMS: atom_id res chain seq x y z
N MET A 1 10.63 -22.83 -8.65
CA MET A 1 11.13 -22.17 -7.42
C MET A 1 11.21 -23.20 -6.31
N ASN A 2 12.32 -23.25 -5.57
CA ASN A 2 12.47 -24.16 -4.42
C ASN A 2 11.42 -23.78 -3.34
N LYS A 3 10.75 -24.78 -2.76
CA LYS A 3 9.63 -24.62 -1.81
C LYS A 3 10.03 -23.74 -0.62
N THR A 4 11.28 -23.80 -0.18
CA THR A 4 11.79 -22.96 0.91
C THR A 4 11.85 -21.49 0.51
N PHE A 5 12.37 -21.18 -0.68
CA PHE A 5 12.43 -19.81 -1.19
C PHE A 5 11.03 -19.21 -1.38
N HIS A 6 10.08 -19.99 -1.88
CA HIS A 6 8.69 -19.52 -1.98
C HIS A 6 8.10 -19.15 -0.63
N LYS A 7 8.31 -19.99 0.39
CA LYS A 7 7.83 -19.73 1.76
C LYS A 7 8.47 -18.48 2.36
N ILE A 8 9.78 -18.29 2.17
CA ILE A 8 10.49 -17.08 2.63
C ILE A 8 9.91 -15.84 1.95
N TYR A 9 9.68 -15.90 0.64
CA TYR A 9 9.13 -14.78 -0.13
C TYR A 9 7.71 -14.39 0.34
N VAL A 10 6.83 -15.37 0.53
CA VAL A 10 5.47 -15.12 1.04
C VAL A 10 5.51 -14.63 2.49
N GLY A 11 6.37 -15.23 3.32
CA GLY A 11 6.57 -14.80 4.71
C GLY A 11 7.06 -13.35 4.80
N LEU A 12 7.96 -12.94 3.91
CA LEU A 12 8.45 -11.56 3.83
C LEU A 12 7.30 -10.58 3.56
N PHE A 13 6.41 -10.87 2.60
CA PHE A 13 5.26 -10.00 2.35
C PHE A 13 4.33 -9.87 3.56
N LEU A 14 4.08 -10.97 4.26
CA LEU A 14 3.29 -10.95 5.48
C LEU A 14 3.94 -10.07 6.55
N VAL A 15 5.24 -10.26 6.78
CA VAL A 15 6.00 -9.46 7.76
C VAL A 15 5.96 -7.98 7.41
N VAL A 16 6.19 -7.62 6.13
CA VAL A 16 6.15 -6.23 5.68
C VAL A 16 4.74 -5.65 5.87
N GLY A 17 3.70 -6.38 5.46
CA GLY A 17 2.30 -5.94 5.60
C GLY A 17 1.93 -5.69 7.06
N VAL A 18 2.19 -6.66 7.94
CA VAL A 18 1.92 -6.53 9.38
C VAL A 18 2.72 -5.38 9.99
N SER A 19 4.01 -5.25 9.65
CA SER A 19 4.86 -4.18 10.18
C SER A 19 4.36 -2.80 9.79
N VAL A 20 3.97 -2.61 8.51
CA VAL A 20 3.41 -1.34 8.04
C VAL A 20 2.08 -1.04 8.74
N THR A 21 1.19 -2.02 8.90
CA THR A 21 -0.07 -1.85 9.64
C THR A 21 0.17 -1.42 11.09
N VAL A 22 1.10 -2.08 11.79
CA VAL A 22 1.45 -1.72 13.17
C VAL A 22 2.03 -0.31 13.24
N LEU A 23 2.93 0.04 12.33
CA LEU A 23 3.52 1.39 12.27
C LEU A 23 2.44 2.45 12.04
N LEU A 24 1.52 2.26 11.10
CA LEU A 24 0.43 3.20 10.86
C LEU A 24 -0.51 3.32 12.07
N ALA A 25 -0.81 2.20 12.75
CA ALA A 25 -1.64 2.20 13.94
C ALA A 25 -0.99 2.98 15.09
N ILE A 26 0.31 2.79 15.34
CA ILE A 26 1.04 3.51 16.40
C ILE A 26 1.10 5.02 16.06
N ASN A 27 1.47 5.37 14.83
CA ASN A 27 1.60 6.78 14.44
C ASN A 27 0.24 7.51 14.40
N GLY A 28 -0.83 6.85 13.98
CA GLY A 28 -2.17 7.44 13.94
C GLY A 28 -2.94 7.34 15.25
N PHE A 29 -2.42 6.66 16.27
CA PHE A 29 -3.16 6.33 17.49
C PHE A 29 -3.73 7.58 18.15
N THR A 30 -2.86 8.55 18.45
CA THR A 30 -3.23 9.81 19.10
C THR A 30 -4.30 10.56 18.31
N TYR A 31 -4.15 10.62 16.98
CA TYR A 31 -5.11 11.30 16.11
C TYR A 31 -6.49 10.62 16.10
N TYR A 32 -6.53 9.30 15.91
CA TYR A 32 -7.80 8.56 15.83
C TYR A 32 -8.47 8.36 17.19
N SER A 33 -7.73 8.44 18.30
CA SER A 33 -8.29 8.43 19.66
C SER A 33 -8.83 9.80 20.11
N THR A 34 -8.45 10.89 19.45
CA THR A 34 -8.94 12.24 19.78
C THR A 34 -10.44 12.36 19.44
N PRO A 35 -11.27 13.00 20.30
CA PRO A 35 -12.67 13.29 20.00
C PRO A 35 -12.82 14.04 18.68
N LEU A 36 -13.91 13.79 17.94
CA LEU A 36 -14.12 14.37 16.60
C LEU A 36 -14.11 15.90 16.61
N GLU A 37 -14.65 16.52 17.65
CA GLU A 37 -14.73 17.97 17.84
C GLU A 37 -13.35 18.62 17.99
N GLU A 38 -12.41 17.92 18.63
CA GLU A 38 -11.05 18.41 18.91
C GLU A 38 -10.05 17.98 17.83
N ARG A 39 -10.36 16.93 17.06
CA ARG A 39 -9.47 16.33 16.06
C ARG A 39 -9.01 17.30 14.98
N PHE A 40 -9.79 18.34 14.70
CA PHE A 40 -9.41 19.39 13.75
C PHE A 40 -8.18 20.17 14.21
N PHE A 41 -8.01 20.36 15.51
CA PHE A 41 -6.88 21.10 16.08
C PHE A 41 -5.60 20.26 16.23
N ASN A 42 -5.70 18.94 16.03
CA ASN A 42 -4.55 18.05 16.09
C ASN A 42 -3.59 18.37 14.92
N PRO A 43 -2.28 18.53 15.15
CA PRO A 43 -1.31 18.84 14.10
C PRO A 43 -1.27 17.82 12.96
N GLU A 44 -1.68 16.58 13.20
CA GLU A 44 -1.70 15.51 12.21
C GLU A 44 -2.97 15.54 11.32
N HIS A 45 -3.91 16.45 11.58
CA HIS A 45 -5.20 16.50 10.87
C HIS A 45 -5.06 16.63 9.36
N GLU A 46 -4.16 17.49 8.89
CA GLU A 46 -3.95 17.66 7.45
C GLU A 46 -3.37 16.41 6.77
N LEU A 47 -2.68 15.56 7.52
CA LEU A 47 -2.05 14.33 7.01
C LEU A 47 -2.99 13.13 7.07
N LEU A 48 -3.74 12.98 8.18
CA LEU A 48 -4.46 11.75 8.54
C LEU A 48 -5.98 11.84 8.38
N LYS A 49 -6.55 13.02 8.11
CA LYS A 49 -7.96 13.13 7.73
C LYS A 49 -8.25 12.27 6.49
N PRO A 50 -9.50 11.89 6.22
CA PRO A 50 -9.85 11.08 5.06
C PRO A 50 -9.35 11.66 3.72
N SER A 51 -9.32 13.00 3.62
CA SER A 51 -8.75 13.73 2.48
C SER A 51 -7.29 14.19 2.69
N GLY A 52 -6.59 13.57 3.63
CA GLY A 52 -5.23 13.92 4.01
C GLY A 52 -4.20 13.41 3.02
N ALA A 53 -3.02 14.02 3.04
CA ALA A 53 -1.95 13.74 2.08
C ALA A 53 -1.48 12.28 2.11
N LEU A 54 -1.44 11.65 3.30
CA LEU A 54 -0.94 10.28 3.44
C LEU A 54 -1.87 9.26 2.79
N GLY A 55 -3.17 9.31 3.11
CA GLY A 55 -4.18 8.41 2.55
C GLY A 55 -4.30 8.56 1.03
N HIS A 56 -4.36 9.81 0.54
CA HIS A 56 -4.39 10.06 -0.90
C HIS A 56 -3.12 9.60 -1.61
N GLY A 57 -1.94 9.87 -1.04
CA GLY A 57 -0.67 9.45 -1.61
C GLY A 57 -0.57 7.93 -1.76
N PHE A 58 -0.95 7.17 -0.72
CA PHE A 58 -0.99 5.71 -0.81
C PHE A 58 -2.00 5.21 -1.84
N GLY A 59 -3.16 5.88 -1.97
CA GLY A 59 -4.16 5.58 -3.00
C GLY A 59 -3.61 5.75 -4.42
N ILE A 60 -2.90 6.84 -4.69
CA ILE A 60 -2.25 7.10 -5.99
C ILE A 60 -1.21 6.02 -6.30
N ILE A 61 -0.32 5.72 -5.34
CA ILE A 61 0.71 4.70 -5.50
C ILE A 61 0.08 3.33 -5.77
N GLY A 62 -0.90 2.92 -4.98
CA GLY A 62 -1.61 1.65 -5.16
C GLY A 62 -2.31 1.55 -6.52
N THR A 63 -2.91 2.65 -6.97
CA THR A 63 -3.55 2.73 -8.29
C THR A 63 -2.52 2.58 -9.41
N LEU A 64 -1.38 3.27 -9.31
CA LEU A 64 -0.28 3.13 -10.26
C LEU A 64 0.26 1.68 -10.28
N MET A 65 0.43 1.04 -9.11
CA MET A 65 0.84 -0.37 -9.04
C MET A 65 -0.15 -1.29 -9.75
N MET A 66 -1.46 -1.08 -9.58
CA MET A 66 -2.49 -1.87 -10.27
C MET A 66 -2.47 -1.63 -11.78
N ILE A 67 -2.44 -0.36 -12.21
CA ILE A 67 -2.40 0.00 -13.65
C ILE A 67 -1.16 -0.62 -14.30
N VAL A 68 0.01 -0.50 -13.68
CA VAL A 68 1.25 -1.06 -14.21
C VAL A 68 1.19 -2.58 -14.20
N GLY A 69 0.83 -3.21 -13.08
CA GLY A 69 0.81 -4.67 -12.95
C GLY A 69 -0.16 -5.33 -13.93
N VAL A 70 -1.43 -4.89 -13.91
CA VAL A 70 -2.48 -5.41 -14.79
C VAL A 70 -2.23 -5.00 -16.23
N GLY A 71 -1.76 -3.77 -16.47
CA GLY A 71 -1.41 -3.27 -17.80
C GLY A 71 -0.31 -4.09 -18.46
N VAL A 72 0.78 -4.36 -17.73
CA VAL A 72 1.88 -5.23 -18.20
C VAL A 72 1.36 -6.63 -18.50
N TYR A 73 0.52 -7.20 -17.64
CA TYR A 73 -0.11 -8.50 -17.90
C TYR A 73 -0.95 -8.48 -19.19
N MET A 74 -1.81 -7.48 -19.38
CA MET A 74 -2.64 -7.34 -20.58
C MET A 74 -1.81 -7.21 -21.86
N ILE A 75 -0.73 -6.41 -21.81
CA ILE A 75 0.19 -6.22 -22.94
C ILE A 75 0.87 -7.54 -23.30
N ARG A 76 1.46 -8.24 -22.32
CA ARG A 76 2.10 -9.54 -22.54
C ARG A 76 1.16 -10.56 -23.18
N LYS A 77 -0.10 -10.59 -22.74
CA LYS A 77 -1.09 -11.53 -23.26
C LYS A 77 -1.51 -11.25 -24.71
N ARG A 78 -1.51 -9.98 -25.13
CA ARG A 78 -2.09 -9.57 -26.44
C ARG A 78 -1.05 -9.30 -27.53
N PHE A 79 0.20 -8.97 -27.17
CA PHE A 79 1.23 -8.60 -28.14
C PHE A 79 2.28 -9.71 -28.26
N ARG A 80 2.34 -10.36 -29.44
CA ARG A 80 3.30 -11.46 -29.74
C ARG A 80 4.77 -11.10 -29.45
N LYS A 81 5.18 -9.83 -29.62
CA LYS A 81 6.56 -9.38 -29.34
C LYS A 81 6.92 -9.43 -27.85
N PHE A 82 5.95 -9.33 -26.94
CA PHE A 82 6.16 -9.30 -25.49
C PHE A 82 5.90 -10.66 -24.82
N PHE A 83 5.62 -11.71 -25.59
CA PHE A 83 5.29 -13.03 -25.07
C PHE A 83 6.46 -13.66 -24.29
N ASN A 84 7.70 -13.45 -24.77
CA ASN A 84 8.92 -14.04 -24.22
C ASN A 84 9.57 -13.23 -23.09
N ILE A 85 9.01 -12.08 -22.71
CA ILE A 85 9.58 -11.23 -21.65
C ILE A 85 9.01 -11.68 -20.32
N GLY A 86 9.73 -12.50 -19.54
CA GLY A 86 9.34 -12.92 -18.20
C GLY A 86 10.06 -14.15 -17.70
#